data_AF-A0A7S0MFF5-F1
#
_entry.id   AF-A0A7S0MFF5-F1
#
_cell.length_a   1.000
_cell.length_b   1.000
_cell.length_c   1.000
_cell.angle_alpha   90.00
_cell.angle_beta   90.00
_cell.angle_gamma   90.00
#
_symmetry.space_group_name_H-M   'P 1'
#
loop_
_entity.id
_entity.type
_entity.pdbx_description
1 polymer ?
#
loop_
_entity_poly.entity_id
_entity_poly.type
_entity_poly.pdbx_seq_one_letter_code
_entity_poly.pdbx_strand_id
1 'polypeptide(L)'
;RMNIHLVPTTLLGKGSARTEKIFCKGEKELYIKAMPSDFLDAEELSLHHIFDQIHLHLFDNDISQTSRHHRVASFSVEKLLVYEGFADDFGPLNLASVFKFCQILDDQIEQNPSRHIVMHNSASIKSTTNAVFLLGAYLIMQREYSVPKVVEACKKVIELITAYPDVSPGPQNFLLRVQDCWGGLWRAKSLQWVHFGPDGFDLKEYENYDSPLNADLHEII
;
A
#
# COMPACT_ATOMS: atom_id res chain seq x y z
N ARG A 1 -6.15 36.38 -3.81
CA ARG A 1 -6.32 35.76 -2.47
C ARG A 1 -7.78 35.41 -2.33
N MET A 2 -8.13 34.12 -2.48
CA MET A 2 -9.51 33.64 -2.35
C MET A 2 -9.70 33.25 -0.88
N ASN A 3 -10.61 33.92 -0.17
CA ASN A 3 -10.93 33.56 1.21
C ASN A 3 -11.94 32.41 1.17
N ILE A 4 -11.48 31.21 1.54
CA ILE A 4 -12.32 30.03 1.73
C ILE A 4 -12.83 30.08 3.17
N HIS A 5 -14.14 30.15 3.35
CA HIS A 5 -14.77 30.00 4.66
C HIS A 5 -15.28 28.56 4.79
N LEU A 6 -14.57 27.75 5.58
CA LEU A 6 -15.06 26.44 6.00
C LEU A 6 -16.10 26.65 7.10
N VAL A 7 -17.32 26.14 6.91
CA VAL A 7 -18.36 26.11 7.95
C VAL A 7 -18.44 24.68 8.46
N PRO A 8 -18.14 24.41 9.74
CA PRO A 8 -18.28 23.06 10.29
C PRO A 8 -19.77 22.70 10.35
N THR A 9 -20.18 21.63 9.66
CA THR A 9 -21.55 21.11 9.81
C THR A 9 -21.59 20.24 11.06
N THR A 10 -22.05 20.81 12.17
CA THR A 10 -22.41 20.04 13.37
C THR A 10 -23.67 19.20 13.13
N LEU A 11 -23.61 17.94 13.57
CA LEU A 11 -24.71 17.03 13.92
C LEU A 11 -25.58 16.50 12.78
N LEU A 12 -25.19 15.36 12.19
CA LEU A 12 -26.13 14.31 11.76
C LEU A 12 -25.48 12.93 12.03
N GLY A 13 -26.32 11.97 12.46
CA GLY A 13 -25.93 10.75 13.19
C GLY A 13 -24.99 9.77 12.49
N LYS A 14 -24.42 8.86 13.30
CA LYS A 14 -23.55 7.76 12.89
C LYS A 14 -24.12 7.02 11.67
N GLY A 15 -23.41 7.05 10.54
CA GLY A 15 -23.68 6.19 9.38
C GLY A 15 -24.03 6.86 8.05
N SER A 16 -23.92 8.19 7.92
CA SER A 16 -24.11 8.86 6.62
C SER A 16 -22.94 9.77 6.28
N ALA A 17 -22.52 9.73 5.01
CA ALA A 17 -21.31 10.34 4.48
C ALA A 17 -21.18 11.83 4.85
N ARG A 18 -19.97 12.23 5.31
CA ARG A 18 -19.64 13.63 5.63
C ARG A 18 -19.58 14.46 4.35
N THR A 19 -20.67 15.14 4.03
CA THR A 19 -20.68 16.12 2.92
C THR A 19 -20.19 17.46 3.45
N GLU A 20 -18.99 17.90 3.06
CA GLU A 20 -18.57 19.28 3.30
C GLU A 20 -19.06 20.19 2.18
N LYS A 21 -19.77 21.27 2.54
CA LYS A 21 -20.22 22.30 1.59
C LYS A 21 -19.26 23.48 1.64
N ILE A 22 -18.57 23.75 0.53
CA ILE A 22 -17.79 24.99 0.36
C ILE A 22 -18.61 25.95 -0.52
N PHE A 23 -18.92 27.13 0.02
CA PHE A 23 -19.57 28.20 -0.75
C PHE A 23 -18.52 29.14 -1.35
N CYS A 24 -18.38 29.13 -2.67
CA CYS A 24 -17.73 30.22 -3.40
C CYS A 24 -18.79 31.19 -3.93
N LYS A 25 -18.62 32.49 -3.67
CA LYS A 25 -19.54 33.53 -4.11
C LYS A 25 -19.40 33.70 -5.63
N GLY A 26 -20.40 33.24 -6.37
CA GLY A 26 -20.50 33.40 -7.82
C GLY A 26 -19.94 32.21 -8.60
N GLU A 27 -20.88 31.39 -9.10
CA GLU A 27 -20.72 30.35 -10.13
C GLU A 27 -20.29 28.94 -9.68
N LYS A 28 -21.25 28.02 -9.86
CA LYS A 28 -21.24 26.56 -9.67
C LYS A 28 -21.03 26.05 -8.24
N GLU A 29 -22.06 25.41 -7.70
CA GLU A 29 -21.97 24.52 -6.55
C GLU A 29 -20.92 23.43 -6.84
N LEU A 30 -19.78 23.50 -6.17
CA LEU A 30 -18.79 22.42 -6.14
C LEU A 30 -19.23 21.43 -5.06
N TYR A 31 -19.86 20.34 -5.50
CA TYR A 31 -20.16 19.20 -4.64
C TYR A 31 -18.84 18.47 -4.36
N ILE A 32 -18.31 18.61 -3.15
CA ILE A 32 -17.29 17.67 -2.67
C ILE A 32 -18.05 16.37 -2.39
N LYS A 33 -17.86 15.39 -3.28
CA LYS A 33 -18.33 14.04 -3.03
C LYS A 33 -17.58 13.55 -1.80
N ALA A 34 -18.32 13.30 -0.72
CA ALA A 34 -17.78 12.68 0.47
C ALA A 34 -17.04 11.39 0.07
N MET A 35 -15.77 11.28 0.43
CA MET A 35 -15.03 10.05 0.22
C MET A 35 -15.67 8.94 1.08
N PRO A 36 -15.78 7.69 0.59
CA PRO A 36 -16.21 6.57 1.42
C PRO A 36 -15.32 6.45 2.67
N SER A 37 -15.82 5.86 3.76
CA SER A 37 -15.05 5.65 5.00
C SER A 37 -13.74 4.88 4.82
N ASP A 38 -13.64 4.14 3.71
CA ASP A 38 -12.51 3.26 3.41
C ASP A 38 -11.45 3.98 2.56
N PHE A 39 -11.57 5.30 2.41
CA PHE A 39 -10.63 6.16 1.68
C PHE A 39 -9.98 7.16 2.65
N LEU A 40 -8.72 7.49 2.38
CA LEU A 40 -7.96 8.49 3.14
C LEU A 40 -8.49 9.91 2.90
N ASP A 41 -8.41 10.75 3.93
CA ASP A 41 -8.83 12.14 3.85
C ASP A 41 -7.85 12.96 2.98
N ALA A 42 -8.33 14.06 2.38
CA ALA A 42 -7.55 14.84 1.42
C ALA A 42 -6.24 15.43 2.00
N GLU A 43 -6.20 15.66 3.32
CA GLU A 43 -5.01 16.16 4.03
C GLU A 43 -3.94 15.08 4.26
N GLU A 44 -4.32 13.80 4.18
CA GLU A 44 -3.44 12.64 4.35
C GLU A 44 -2.76 12.22 3.04
N LEU A 45 -3.22 12.81 1.92
CA LEU A 45 -2.67 12.64 0.57
C LEU A 45 -1.33 13.38 0.44
N SER A 46 -0.29 12.87 1.09
CA SER A 46 1.03 13.50 1.14
C SER A 46 2.13 12.60 0.57
N LEU A 47 3.27 13.22 0.25
CA LEU A 47 4.46 12.50 -0.19
C LEU A 47 5.28 12.09 1.04
N HIS A 48 5.43 10.79 1.26
CA HIS A 48 6.16 10.22 2.38
C HIS A 48 7.48 9.63 1.89
N HIS A 49 8.61 10.17 2.35
CA HIS A 49 9.91 9.54 2.14
C HIS A 49 9.98 8.23 2.92
N ILE A 50 10.45 7.16 2.27
CA ILE A 50 10.57 5.82 2.89
C ILE A 50 12.03 5.46 3.09
N PHE A 51 12.83 5.44 2.02
CA PHE A 51 14.27 5.18 2.07
C PHE A 51 14.96 5.68 0.80
N ASP A 52 16.24 6.04 0.87
CA ASP A 52 17.04 6.52 -0.26
C ASP A 52 16.29 7.53 -1.15
N GLN A 53 16.08 7.21 -2.43
CA GLN A 53 15.33 8.02 -3.39
C GLN A 53 13.84 7.66 -3.47
N ILE A 54 13.36 6.70 -2.67
CA ILE A 54 11.99 6.15 -2.71
C ILE A 54 11.04 6.93 -1.80
N HIS A 55 9.89 7.28 -2.35
CA HIS A 55 8.77 7.91 -1.66
C HIS A 55 7.47 7.18 -1.98
N LEU A 56 6.53 7.20 -1.05
CA LEU A 56 5.14 6.75 -1.22
C LEU A 56 4.24 7.97 -1.33
N HIS A 57 3.42 8.04 -2.36
CA HIS A 57 2.40 9.07 -2.55
C HIS A 57 1.01 8.46 -2.53
N LEU A 58 0.19 8.90 -1.58
CA LEU A 58 -1.11 8.32 -1.29
C LEU A 58 -2.23 8.91 -2.16
N PHE A 59 -2.03 9.10 -3.48
CA PHE A 59 -3.09 9.62 -4.35
C PHE A 59 -3.07 9.04 -5.75
N ASP A 60 -4.27 8.88 -6.33
CA ASP A 60 -4.53 8.38 -7.67
C ASP A 60 -4.28 9.46 -8.73
N ASN A 61 -3.04 9.93 -8.81
CA ASN A 61 -2.61 10.77 -9.93
C ASN A 61 -1.15 10.49 -10.26
N ASP A 62 -0.90 10.28 -11.55
CA ASP A 62 0.44 10.23 -12.08
C ASP A 62 1.07 11.64 -12.00
N ILE A 63 1.93 11.82 -11.00
CA ILE A 63 2.60 13.10 -10.74
C ILE A 63 3.62 13.44 -11.83
N SER A 64 3.98 12.47 -12.70
CA SER A 64 4.90 12.70 -13.83
C SER A 64 4.38 13.77 -14.80
N GLN A 65 3.07 14.04 -14.82
CA GLN A 65 2.44 14.99 -15.72
C GLN A 65 2.54 16.46 -15.26
N THR A 66 3.13 16.74 -14.08
CA THR A 66 3.29 18.12 -13.61
C THR A 66 4.63 18.72 -14.07
N SER A 67 4.61 19.95 -14.57
CA SER A 67 5.66 20.60 -15.39
C SER A 67 7.03 20.87 -14.72
N ARG A 68 7.29 20.34 -13.52
CA ARG A 68 8.56 20.47 -12.76
C ARG A 68 9.42 19.19 -12.71
N HIS A 69 9.02 18.10 -13.39
CA HIS A 69 9.35 16.71 -12.99
C HIS A 69 10.45 15.96 -13.78
N HIS A 70 11.51 16.61 -14.27
CA HIS A 70 12.68 15.86 -14.78
C HIS A 70 13.42 15.05 -13.68
N ARG A 71 13.07 15.26 -12.40
CA ARG A 71 13.69 14.64 -11.22
C ARG A 71 12.83 13.58 -10.54
N VAL A 72 11.66 13.22 -11.07
CA VAL A 72 10.74 12.28 -10.42
C VAL A 72 10.29 11.20 -11.41
N ALA A 73 10.38 9.93 -11.03
CA ALA A 73 9.79 8.79 -11.72
C ALA A 73 8.63 8.25 -10.87
N SER A 74 7.46 8.02 -11.46
CA SER A 74 6.30 7.46 -10.77
C SER A 74 5.98 6.07 -11.30
N PHE A 75 5.52 5.19 -10.42
CA PHE A 75 5.01 3.88 -10.80
C PHE A 75 3.92 3.42 -9.83
N SER A 76 3.11 2.46 -10.26
CA SER A 76 2.10 1.80 -9.41
C SER A 76 2.11 0.31 -9.67
N VAL A 77 1.86 -0.47 -8.61
CA VAL A 77 1.72 -1.92 -8.66
C VAL A 77 0.30 -2.39 -8.37
N GLU A 78 -0.63 -1.47 -8.08
CA GLU A 78 -2.00 -1.79 -7.63
C GLU A 78 -2.76 -2.68 -8.62
N LYS A 79 -2.58 -2.46 -9.93
CA LYS A 79 -3.22 -3.26 -10.98
C LYS A 79 -2.36 -4.44 -11.45
N LEU A 80 -1.12 -4.53 -10.97
CA LEU A 80 -0.15 -5.57 -11.37
C LEU A 80 -0.10 -6.69 -10.34
N LEU A 81 -0.17 -6.35 -9.05
CA LEU A 81 -0.09 -7.25 -7.91
C LEU A 81 -1.43 -7.19 -7.19
N VAL A 82 -2.37 -8.01 -7.65
CA VAL A 82 -3.75 -8.04 -7.16
C VAL A 82 -3.90 -9.17 -6.16
N TYR A 83 -4.52 -8.86 -5.03
CA TYR A 83 -4.93 -9.88 -4.07
C TYR A 83 -6.28 -10.47 -4.47
N GLU A 84 -6.37 -11.80 -4.52
CA GLU A 84 -7.61 -12.52 -4.82
C GLU A 84 -8.28 -12.91 -3.49
N GLY A 85 -9.27 -12.11 -3.07
CA GLY A 85 -9.96 -12.32 -1.79
C GLY A 85 -11.06 -13.37 -1.87
N PHE A 86 -11.27 -14.07 -0.75
CA PHE A 86 -12.33 -15.07 -0.60
C PHE A 86 -13.65 -14.48 -0.07
N ALA A 87 -13.56 -13.42 0.73
CA ALA A 87 -14.65 -12.69 1.37
C ALA A 87 -14.30 -11.20 1.48
N ASP A 88 -14.33 -10.62 2.69
CA ASP A 88 -13.99 -9.22 2.95
C ASP A 88 -12.47 -8.98 3.12
N ASP A 89 -11.68 -10.06 3.07
CA ASP A 89 -10.23 -10.04 3.08
C ASP A 89 -9.66 -9.34 1.84
N PHE A 90 -8.53 -8.67 2.04
CA PHE A 90 -7.89 -7.87 1.01
C PHE A 90 -6.36 -8.03 0.99
N GLY A 91 -5.81 -8.87 1.87
CA GLY A 91 -4.38 -9.05 2.01
C GLY A 91 -4.00 -9.79 3.30
N PRO A 92 -2.69 -9.85 3.63
CA PRO A 92 -1.58 -9.30 2.85
C PRO A 92 -1.39 -10.04 1.52
N LEU A 93 -0.68 -9.39 0.58
CA LEU A 93 -0.26 -10.04 -0.68
C LEU A 93 0.68 -11.23 -0.41
N ASN A 94 0.61 -12.25 -1.26
CA ASN A 94 1.35 -13.50 -1.12
C ASN A 94 2.85 -13.38 -1.49
N LEU A 95 3.62 -14.46 -1.32
CA LEU A 95 5.08 -14.44 -1.51
C LEU A 95 5.49 -14.19 -2.97
N ALA A 96 4.72 -14.71 -3.94
CA ALA A 96 4.91 -14.39 -5.37
C ALA A 96 4.80 -12.88 -5.63
N SER A 97 3.83 -12.22 -5.01
CA SER A 97 3.65 -10.78 -5.12
C SER A 97 4.81 -10.01 -4.48
N VAL A 98 5.29 -10.45 -3.31
CA VAL A 98 6.47 -9.86 -2.66
C VAL A 98 7.72 -10.01 -3.55
N PHE A 99 7.93 -11.19 -4.14
CA PHE A 99 9.06 -11.45 -5.05
C PHE A 99 9.00 -10.55 -6.29
N LYS A 100 7.86 -10.52 -6.99
CA LYS A 100 7.65 -9.64 -8.16
C LYS A 100 7.81 -8.17 -7.81
N PHE A 101 7.31 -7.73 -6.65
CA PHE A 101 7.49 -6.36 -6.19
C PHE A 101 8.96 -6.00 -6.02
N CYS A 102 9.77 -6.92 -5.48
CA CYS A 102 11.20 -6.71 -5.35
C CYS A 102 11.87 -6.46 -6.70
N GLN A 103 11.55 -7.28 -7.70
CA GLN A 103 12.06 -7.10 -9.06
C GLN A 103 11.63 -5.76 -9.66
N ILE A 104 10.33 -5.44 -9.57
CA ILE A 104 9.79 -4.17 -10.08
C ILE A 104 10.50 -2.97 -9.44
N LEU A 105 10.68 -2.96 -8.13
CA LEU A 105 11.29 -1.83 -7.44
C LEU A 105 12.80 -1.72 -7.70
N ASP A 106 13.52 -2.85 -7.77
CA ASP A 106 14.92 -2.85 -8.17
C ASP A 106 15.10 -2.31 -9.62
N ASP A 107 14.24 -2.71 -10.56
CA ASP A 107 14.23 -2.18 -11.93
C ASP A 107 13.95 -0.67 -11.97
N GLN A 108 12.99 -0.20 -11.15
CA GLN A 108 12.71 1.24 -11.06
C GLN A 108 13.93 2.03 -10.55
N ILE A 109 14.66 1.48 -9.57
CA ILE A 109 15.88 2.09 -9.03
C ILE A 109 16.97 2.15 -10.08
N GLU A 110 17.22 1.05 -10.79
CA GLU A 110 18.25 0.95 -11.82
C GLU A 110 17.98 1.89 -13.00
N GLN A 111 16.73 1.97 -13.46
CA GLN A 111 16.34 2.83 -14.59
C GLN A 111 16.33 4.32 -14.23
N ASN A 112 16.31 4.67 -12.94
CA ASN A 112 16.11 6.03 -12.46
C ASN A 112 17.13 6.46 -11.38
N PRO A 113 18.45 6.31 -11.58
CA PRO A 113 19.46 6.44 -10.53
C PRO A 113 19.58 7.84 -9.91
N SER A 114 19.11 8.88 -10.59
CA SER A 114 19.19 10.28 -10.15
C SER A 114 17.82 10.93 -9.96
N ARG A 115 16.74 10.14 -9.98
CA ARG A 115 15.36 10.63 -9.81
C ARG A 115 14.80 10.12 -8.48
N HIS A 116 13.97 10.93 -7.85
CA HIS A 116 13.07 10.45 -6.82
C HIS A 116 12.07 9.48 -7.44
N ILE A 117 11.92 8.32 -6.85
CA ILE A 117 10.96 7.31 -7.28
C ILE A 117 9.76 7.39 -6.36
N VAL A 118 8.59 7.57 -6.95
CA VAL A 118 7.34 7.75 -6.24
C VAL A 118 6.41 6.60 -6.58
N MET A 119 6.19 5.73 -5.60
CA MET A 119 5.13 4.74 -5.71
C MET A 119 3.80 5.42 -5.42
N HIS A 120 2.79 5.19 -6.26
CA HIS A 120 1.45 5.72 -6.05
C HIS A 120 0.39 4.61 -6.12
N ASN A 121 -0.71 4.82 -5.41
CA ASN A 121 -1.86 3.92 -5.34
C ASN A 121 -3.15 4.72 -5.18
N SER A 122 -4.29 4.08 -5.42
CA SER A 122 -5.59 4.67 -5.11
C SER A 122 -5.69 5.06 -3.64
N ALA A 123 -6.46 6.09 -3.32
CA ALA A 123 -6.65 6.57 -1.95
C ALA A 123 -7.42 5.58 -1.03
N SER A 124 -7.66 4.34 -1.50
CA SER A 124 -8.23 3.26 -0.70
C SER A 124 -7.29 2.87 0.44
N ILE A 125 -7.82 2.76 1.64
CA ILE A 125 -7.10 2.28 2.83
C ILE A 125 -6.60 0.86 2.59
N LYS A 126 -7.39 -0.02 1.94
CA LYS A 126 -6.98 -1.39 1.61
C LYS A 126 -5.77 -1.42 0.66
N SER A 127 -5.83 -0.61 -0.40
CA SER A 127 -4.74 -0.47 -1.37
C SER A 127 -3.48 0.08 -0.72
N THR A 128 -3.62 1.12 0.11
CA THR A 128 -2.52 1.71 0.87
C THR A 128 -1.91 0.72 1.86
N THR A 129 -2.72 -0.09 2.53
CA THR A 129 -2.26 -1.12 3.47
C THR A 129 -1.35 -2.13 2.75
N ASN A 130 -1.76 -2.62 1.58
CA ASN A 130 -0.94 -3.54 0.77
C ASN A 130 0.31 -2.88 0.17
N ALA A 131 0.21 -1.62 -0.26
CA ALA A 131 1.36 -0.84 -0.73
C ALA A 131 2.43 -0.69 0.37
N VAL A 132 2.01 -0.32 1.58
CA VAL A 132 2.90 -0.20 2.75
C VAL A 132 3.49 -1.56 3.11
N PHE A 133 2.68 -2.63 3.12
CA PHE A 133 3.15 -4.00 3.33
C PHE A 133 4.30 -4.38 2.38
N LEU A 134 4.11 -4.20 1.07
CA LEU A 134 5.10 -4.53 0.04
C LEU A 134 6.39 -3.74 0.20
N LEU A 135 6.30 -2.42 0.49
CA LEU A 135 7.47 -1.59 0.77
C LEU A 135 8.27 -2.10 1.96
N GLY A 136 7.59 -2.44 3.07
CA GLY A 136 8.27 -2.99 4.24
C GLY A 136 8.85 -4.38 3.99
N ALA A 137 8.16 -5.23 3.23
CA ALA A 137 8.64 -6.54 2.82
C ALA A 137 9.91 -6.43 1.96
N TYR A 138 9.94 -5.49 1.01
CA TYR A 138 11.13 -5.19 0.22
C TYR A 138 12.32 -4.76 1.09
N LEU A 139 12.09 -3.87 2.06
CA LEU A 139 13.15 -3.41 2.97
C LEU A 139 13.75 -4.57 3.77
N ILE A 140 12.94 -5.56 4.16
CA ILE A 140 13.40 -6.79 4.83
C ILE A 140 14.15 -7.70 3.87
N MET A 141 13.55 -8.01 2.72
CA MET A 141 14.05 -9.02 1.79
C MET A 141 15.30 -8.55 1.04
N GLN A 142 15.29 -7.32 0.51
CA GLN A 142 16.34 -6.80 -0.38
C GLN A 142 17.29 -5.80 0.28
N ARG A 143 16.91 -5.19 1.41
CA ARG A 143 17.74 -4.16 2.09
C ARG A 143 18.17 -4.54 3.51
N GLU A 144 17.82 -5.74 3.96
CA GLU A 144 18.20 -6.31 5.27
C GLU A 144 17.77 -5.45 6.47
N TYR A 145 16.66 -4.73 6.34
CA TYR A 145 16.13 -3.96 7.47
C TYR A 145 15.59 -4.93 8.54
N SER A 146 15.84 -4.58 9.81
CA SER A 146 15.10 -5.17 10.92
C SER A 146 13.68 -4.60 10.98
N VAL A 147 12.76 -5.35 11.58
CA VAL A 147 11.34 -4.91 11.72
C VAL A 147 11.22 -3.53 12.37
N PRO A 148 11.94 -3.19 13.47
CA PRO A 148 11.89 -1.84 14.03
C PRO A 148 12.32 -0.74 13.05
N LYS A 149 13.31 -1.02 12.19
CA LYS A 149 13.79 -0.06 11.19
C LYS A 149 12.76 0.16 10.08
N VAL A 150 12.05 -0.89 9.67
CA VAL A 150 10.92 -0.77 8.73
C VAL A 150 9.78 0.05 9.35
N VAL A 151 9.42 -0.24 10.61
CA VAL A 151 8.37 0.51 11.32
C VAL A 151 8.71 1.99 11.42
N GLU A 152 9.97 2.34 11.71
CA GLU A 152 10.39 3.75 11.74
C GLU A 152 10.32 4.39 10.35
N ALA A 153 10.78 3.71 9.29
CA ALA A 153 10.72 4.22 7.92
C ALA A 153 9.27 4.47 7.44
N CYS A 154 8.33 3.61 7.85
CA CYS A 154 6.93 3.69 7.45
C CYS A 154 6.02 4.34 8.51
N LYS A 155 6.56 4.92 9.58
CA LYS A 155 5.81 5.35 10.76
C LYS A 155 4.59 6.22 10.46
N LYS A 156 4.77 7.22 9.58
CA LYS A 156 3.71 8.17 9.21
C LYS A 156 2.57 7.53 8.43
N VAL A 157 2.85 6.49 7.65
CA VAL A 157 1.83 5.83 6.79
C VAL A 157 1.17 4.65 7.50
N ILE A 158 1.84 4.07 8.50
CA ILE A 158 1.26 3.02 9.35
C ILE A 158 0.05 3.53 10.15
N GLU A 159 0.03 4.80 10.51
CA GLU A 159 -1.10 5.42 11.22
C GLU A 159 -2.35 5.60 10.34
N LEU A 160 -2.20 5.51 9.02
CA LEU A 160 -3.25 5.74 8.03
C LEU A 160 -3.89 4.44 7.50
N ILE A 161 -3.32 3.28 7.83
CA ILE A 161 -3.74 1.99 7.27
C ILE A 161 -4.53 1.16 8.29
N THR A 162 -5.14 0.08 7.81
CA THR A 162 -5.95 -0.82 8.65
C THR A 162 -5.29 -2.18 8.83
N ALA A 163 -5.84 -3.01 9.72
CA ALA A 163 -5.44 -4.39 9.89
C ALA A 163 -6.12 -5.31 8.85
N TYR A 164 -5.49 -6.45 8.58
CA TYR A 164 -6.05 -7.48 7.73
C TYR A 164 -7.13 -8.28 8.48
N PRO A 165 -8.36 -8.37 7.95
CA PRO A 165 -9.38 -9.25 8.49
C PRO A 165 -9.09 -10.70 8.10
N ASP A 166 -9.61 -11.65 8.87
CA ASP A 166 -9.64 -13.05 8.47
C ASP A 166 -10.80 -13.32 7.48
N VAL A 167 -10.82 -14.54 6.93
CA VAL A 167 -11.88 -15.00 6.02
C VAL A 167 -13.12 -15.54 6.75
N SER A 168 -13.14 -15.48 8.09
CA SER A 168 -14.20 -16.09 8.89
C SER A 168 -15.49 -15.28 8.77
N PRO A 169 -16.66 -15.94 8.69
CA PRO A 169 -17.92 -15.23 8.72
C PRO A 169 -18.16 -14.60 10.10
N GLY A 170 -18.60 -13.34 10.11
CA GLY A 170 -19.01 -12.63 11.33
C GLY A 170 -17.97 -11.64 11.86
N PRO A 171 -18.09 -11.21 13.12
CA PRO A 171 -17.20 -10.21 13.70
C PRO A 171 -15.75 -10.66 13.75
N GLN A 172 -14.85 -9.76 13.37
CA GLN A 172 -13.41 -9.96 13.39
C GLN A 172 -12.90 -9.96 14.84
N ASN A 173 -12.33 -11.09 15.27
CA ASN A 173 -11.87 -11.29 16.65
C ASN A 173 -10.35 -11.19 16.80
N PHE A 174 -9.61 -11.14 15.69
CA PHE A 174 -8.17 -10.97 15.65
C PHE A 174 -7.82 -9.97 14.55
N LEU A 175 -6.86 -9.09 14.82
CA LEU A 175 -6.44 -8.04 13.89
C LEU A 175 -4.97 -8.27 13.56
N LEU A 176 -4.69 -8.83 12.38
CA LEU A 176 -3.34 -9.02 11.88
C LEU A 176 -2.84 -7.70 11.27
N ARG A 177 -1.83 -7.06 11.87
CA ARG A 177 -1.29 -5.79 11.36
C ARG A 177 -0.12 -6.04 10.42
N VAL A 178 0.18 -5.07 9.56
CA VAL A 178 1.38 -5.14 8.69
C VAL A 178 2.68 -5.35 9.46
N GLN A 179 2.80 -4.80 10.68
CA GLN A 179 3.97 -5.03 11.52
C GLN A 179 4.13 -6.51 11.91
N ASP A 180 3.01 -7.22 12.14
CA ASP A 180 3.02 -8.64 12.46
C ASP A 180 3.46 -9.46 11.23
N CYS A 181 2.95 -9.10 10.05
CA CYS A 181 3.35 -9.72 8.78
C CYS A 181 4.85 -9.53 8.51
N TRP A 182 5.39 -8.32 8.72
CA TRP A 182 6.83 -8.06 8.62
C TRP A 182 7.64 -8.85 9.65
N GLY A 183 7.12 -9.00 10.87
CA GLY A 183 7.69 -9.87 11.90
C GLY A 183 7.85 -11.31 11.43
N GLY A 184 6.77 -11.87 10.86
CA GLY A 184 6.76 -13.21 10.27
C GLY A 184 7.77 -13.35 9.14
N LEU A 185 7.73 -12.46 8.15
CA LEU A 185 8.64 -12.49 6.99
C LEU A 185 10.10 -12.34 7.39
N TRP A 186 10.41 -11.39 8.30
CA TRP A 186 11.76 -11.19 8.81
C TRP A 186 12.27 -12.44 9.54
N ARG A 187 11.41 -13.10 10.33
CA ARG A 187 11.77 -14.33 11.05
C ARG A 187 11.97 -15.49 10.07
N ALA A 188 11.11 -15.66 9.08
CA ALA A 188 11.23 -16.68 8.03
C ALA A 188 12.54 -16.51 7.25
N LYS A 189 12.87 -15.28 6.84
CA LYS A 189 14.18 -14.97 6.21
C LYS A 189 15.34 -15.31 7.14
N SER A 190 15.27 -14.92 8.42
CA SER A 190 16.34 -15.19 9.40
C SER A 190 16.56 -16.69 9.66
N LEU A 191 15.52 -17.51 9.51
CA LEU A 191 15.58 -18.97 9.63
C LEU A 191 15.85 -19.67 8.29
N GLN A 192 16.04 -18.92 7.20
CA GLN A 192 16.26 -19.42 5.85
C GLN A 192 15.10 -20.26 5.30
N TRP A 193 13.86 -20.03 5.78
CA TRP A 193 12.65 -20.60 5.18
C TRP A 193 12.31 -19.92 3.85
N VAL A 194 12.81 -18.70 3.65
CA VAL A 194 12.65 -17.96 2.40
C VAL A 194 13.89 -17.13 2.10
N HIS A 195 14.38 -17.24 0.86
CA HIS A 195 15.36 -16.33 0.29
C HIS A 195 15.11 -16.16 -1.20
N PHE A 196 15.44 -14.98 -1.74
CA PHE A 196 15.25 -14.65 -3.17
C PHE A 196 16.57 -14.71 -3.96
N GLY A 197 17.58 -15.39 -3.40
CA GLY A 197 18.82 -15.69 -4.09
C GLY A 197 18.72 -16.94 -4.99
N PRO A 198 19.83 -17.34 -5.62
CA PRO A 198 19.92 -18.60 -6.36
C PRO A 198 19.44 -19.79 -5.53
N ASP A 199 18.76 -20.74 -6.17
CA ASP A 199 18.21 -21.95 -5.56
C ASP A 199 17.21 -21.69 -4.41
N GLY A 200 16.68 -20.48 -4.32
CA GLY A 200 15.68 -20.07 -3.33
C GLY A 200 14.25 -20.16 -3.87
N PHE A 201 13.48 -19.11 -3.64
CA PHE A 201 12.08 -19.03 -4.05
C PHE A 201 11.90 -19.22 -5.57
N ASP A 202 11.24 -20.32 -5.97
CA ASP A 202 10.83 -20.57 -7.35
C ASP A 202 9.43 -20.00 -7.59
N LEU A 203 9.37 -18.83 -8.23
CA LEU A 203 8.12 -18.16 -8.58
C LEU A 203 7.22 -19.04 -9.47
N LYS A 204 7.81 -19.75 -10.44
CA LYS A 204 7.04 -20.52 -11.42
C LYS A 204 6.40 -21.73 -10.76
N GLU A 205 7.13 -22.40 -9.88
CA GLU A 205 6.59 -23.51 -9.10
C GLU A 205 5.48 -23.04 -8.15
N TYR A 206 5.72 -21.96 -7.41
CA TYR A 206 4.74 -21.37 -6.50
C TYR A 206 3.41 -21.05 -7.22
N GLU A 207 3.48 -20.34 -8.35
CA GLU A 207 2.27 -19.96 -9.12
C GLU A 207 1.62 -21.15 -9.83
N ASN A 208 2.40 -22.18 -10.17
CA ASN A 208 1.84 -23.40 -10.73
C ASN A 208 0.93 -24.09 -9.70
N TYR A 209 1.41 -24.27 -8.47
CA TYR A 209 0.67 -24.97 -7.40
C TYR A 209 -0.41 -24.12 -6.72
N ASP A 210 -0.35 -22.79 -6.84
CA ASP A 210 -1.44 -21.87 -6.45
C ASP A 210 -2.75 -22.14 -7.23
N SER A 211 -2.65 -22.70 -8.44
CA SER A 211 -3.83 -22.99 -9.24
C SER A 211 -4.62 -24.18 -8.64
N PRO A 212 -5.96 -24.05 -8.51
CA PRO A 212 -6.82 -25.18 -8.14
C PRO A 212 -6.77 -26.36 -9.11
N LEU A 213 -6.37 -26.11 -10.36
CA LEU A 213 -6.17 -27.16 -11.36
C LEU A 213 -4.89 -27.97 -11.13
N ASN A 214 -3.98 -27.44 -10.32
CA ASN A 214 -2.66 -27.97 -10.06
C ASN A 214 -2.41 -28.18 -8.56
N ALA A 215 -3.46 -28.54 -7.79
CA ALA A 215 -3.44 -28.98 -6.39
C ALA A 215 -3.81 -27.95 -5.30
N ASP A 216 -3.88 -26.65 -5.59
CA ASP A 216 -4.23 -25.62 -4.58
C ASP A 216 -3.33 -25.74 -3.33
N LEU A 217 -2.01 -25.66 -3.53
CA LEU A 217 -1.02 -26.04 -2.53
C LEU A 217 0.15 -25.05 -2.46
N HIS A 218 0.57 -24.74 -1.22
CA HIS A 218 1.79 -24.00 -0.92
C HIS A 218 2.64 -24.73 0.12
N GLU A 219 3.95 -24.79 -0.12
CA GLU A 219 4.93 -25.21 0.89
C GLU A 219 5.24 -24.05 1.84
N ILE A 220 5.31 -24.35 3.15
CA ILE A 220 5.47 -23.32 4.19
C ILE A 220 6.90 -23.28 4.76
N ILE A 221 7.60 -24.41 4.84
CA ILE A 221 8.96 -24.57 5.40
C ILE A 221 9.67 -25.74 4.72
#